data_AF-A0A354S867-F1
#
_entry.id   AF-A0A354S867-F1
#
_cell.length_a   1.000
_cell.length_b   1.000
_cell.length_c   1.000
_cell.angle_alpha   90.00
_cell.angle_beta   90.00
_cell.angle_gamma   90.00
#
_symmetry.space_group_name_H-M   'P 1'
#
loop_
_entity.id
_entity.type
_entity.pdbx_description
1 polymer ?
#
loop_
_entity_poly.entity_id
_entity_poly.type
_entity_poly.pdbx_seq_one_letter_code
_entity_poly.pdbx_strand_id
1 'polypeptide(L)' 'MQKTLALLLLLGGLALSSQAQHIPDRPITVAHIDPFIGTGGHGHTHPAATAPFGMVQVGPDTRKEGWDGCSGYH' A
#
# COMPACT_ATOMS: atom_id res chain seq x y z
N MET A 1 -6.14 51.41 18.26
CA MET A 1 -6.11 51.03 16.83
C MET A 1 -5.03 49.99 16.53
N GLN A 2 -3.74 50.21 16.87
CA GLN A 2 -2.66 49.25 16.58
C GLN A 2 -2.83 47.87 17.26
N LYS A 3 -3.27 47.83 18.52
CA LYS A 3 -3.53 46.56 19.26
C LYS A 3 -4.70 45.76 18.65
N THR A 4 -5.71 46.45 18.14
CA THR A 4 -6.88 45.85 17.48
C THR A 4 -6.49 45.21 16.15
N LEU A 5 -5.60 45.88 15.39
CA LEU A 5 -5.07 45.36 14.13
C LEU A 5 -4.19 44.11 14.34
N ALA A 6 -3.34 44.12 15.37
CA ALA A 6 -2.51 42.97 15.73
C ALA A 6 -3.35 41.75 16.13
N LEU A 7 -4.45 41.97 16.87
CA LEU A 7 -5.36 40.89 17.27
C LEU A 7 -6.10 40.28 16.08
N LEU A 8 -6.52 41.10 15.11
CA LEU A 8 -7.17 40.63 13.87
C LEU A 8 -6.20 39.81 12.99
N LEU A 9 -4.93 40.23 12.91
CA LEU A 9 -3.90 39.49 12.18
C LEU A 9 -3.58 38.14 12.85
N LEU A 10 -3.54 38.10 14.19
CA LEU A 10 -3.30 36.87 14.95
C LEU A 10 -4.46 35.88 14.80
N LEU A 11 -5.71 36.36 14.90
CA LEU A 11 -6.92 35.54 14.72
C LEU A 11 -7.06 35.04 13.27
N GLY A 12 -6.72 35.86 12.28
CA GLY A 12 -6.67 35.45 10.87
C GLY A 12 -5.64 34.35 10.63
N GLY A 13 -4.43 34.48 11.17
CA GLY A 13 -3.37 33.47 11.05
C GLY A 13 -3.75 32.12 11.66
N LEU A 14 -4.43 32.12 12.81
CA LEU A 14 -4.93 30.92 13.48
C LEU A 14 -6.01 30.20 12.65
N ALA A 15 -6.90 30.94 11.98
CA ALA A 15 -7.95 30.35 11.15
C ALA A 15 -7.40 29.68 9.87
N LEU A 16 -6.35 30.24 9.26
CA LEU A 16 -5.69 29.63 8.09
C LEU A 16 -4.94 28.33 8.44
N SER A 17 -4.45 28.19 9.67
CA SER A 17 -3.75 26.97 10.12
C SER A 17 -4.68 25.82 10.50
N SER A 18 -6.00 26.03 10.56
CA SER A 18 -6.98 25.02 11.00
C SER A 18 -7.55 24.15 9.88
N GLN A 19 -7.06 24.27 8.65
CA GLN A 19 -7.46 23.39 7.56
C GLN A 19 -6.76 22.04 7.72
N ALA A 20 -7.41 21.11 8.43
CA ALA A 20 -6.99 19.71 8.43
C ALA A 20 -7.10 19.19 6.99
N GLN A 21 -6.00 18.68 6.42
CA GLN A 21 -6.05 17.98 5.15
C GLN A 21 -6.95 16.75 5.32
N HIS A 22 -8.15 16.80 4.75
CA HIS A 22 -8.97 15.60 4.59
C HIS A 22 -8.25 14.71 3.58
N ILE A 23 -7.48 13.75 4.08
CA ILE A 23 -7.00 12.64 3.26
C ILE A 23 -8.25 11.78 3.02
N PRO A 24 -8.75 11.69 1.78
CA PRO A 24 -9.89 10.83 1.52
C PRO A 24 -9.49 9.39 1.85
N ASP A 25 -10.33 8.69 2.61
CA ASP A 25 -10.19 7.26 2.84
C ASP A 25 -10.30 6.55 1.48
N ARG A 26 -9.15 6.26 0.87
CA ARG A 26 -9.10 5.45 -0.35
C ARG A 26 -9.05 3.99 0.05
N PRO A 27 -10.07 3.18 -0.29
CA PRO A 27 -10.03 1.76 0.00
C PRO A 27 -8.88 1.11 -0.78
N ILE A 28 -8.19 0.17 -0.14
CA ILE A 28 -7.26 -0.71 -0.85
C ILE A 28 -8.10 -1.58 -1.79
N THR A 29 -7.84 -1.41 -3.08
CA THR A 29 -8.40 -2.24 -4.15
C THR A 29 -7.38 -3.24 -4.68
N VAL A 30 -7.83 -4.17 -5.51
CA VAL A 30 -6.97 -5.13 -6.24
C VAL A 30 -5.86 -4.45 -7.07
N ALA A 31 -6.04 -3.19 -7.45
CA ALA A 31 -5.04 -2.44 -8.22
C ALA A 31 -3.76 -2.12 -7.42
N HIS A 32 -3.78 -2.26 -6.10
CA HIS A 32 -2.60 -2.06 -5.24
C HIS A 32 -1.80 -3.35 -5.01
N ILE A 33 -2.27 -4.50 -5.53
CA ILE A 33 -1.64 -5.79 -5.29
C ILE A 33 -0.74 -6.14 -6.47
N ASP A 34 0.54 -6.41 -6.18
CA ASP A 34 1.52 -6.95 -7.13
C ASP A 34 1.92 -8.38 -6.70
N PRO A 35 1.45 -9.43 -7.41
CA PRO A 35 1.77 -10.82 -7.10
C PRO A 35 3.24 -11.20 -7.28
N PHE A 36 4.07 -10.33 -7.88
CA PHE A 36 5.50 -10.60 -8.08
C PHE A 36 6.36 -10.16 -6.88
N ILE A 37 5.81 -9.40 -5.93
CA ILE A 37 6.55 -9.03 -4.71
C ILE A 37 6.81 -10.28 -3.88
N GLY A 38 8.09 -10.62 -3.73
CA GLY A 38 8.56 -11.77 -2.96
C GLY A 38 8.77 -13.06 -3.76
N THR A 39 8.70 -13.03 -5.10
CA THR A 39 8.99 -14.22 -5.92
C THR A 39 10.50 -14.47 -6.09
N GLY A 40 11.30 -13.39 -6.11
CA GLY A 40 12.76 -13.47 -6.17
C GLY A 40 13.42 -13.64 -4.79
N GLY A 41 14.74 -13.85 -4.77
CA GLY A 41 15.52 -14.00 -3.53
C GLY A 41 15.04 -15.17 -2.67
N HIS A 42 14.81 -14.93 -1.37
CA HIS A 42 14.35 -15.97 -0.43
C HIS A 42 12.90 -15.74 0.05
N GLY A 43 12.06 -15.09 -0.78
CA GLY A 43 10.67 -14.79 -0.41
C GLY A 43 9.75 -16.00 -0.55
N HIS A 44 9.97 -16.83 -1.57
CA HIS A 44 9.20 -18.06 -1.86
C HIS A 44 7.69 -17.84 -1.98
N THR A 45 7.27 -16.70 -2.52
CA THR A 45 5.88 -16.50 -2.97
C THR A 45 5.72 -16.96 -4.42
N HIS A 46 4.50 -16.91 -4.96
CA HIS A 46 4.20 -17.28 -6.33
C HIS A 46 3.09 -16.39 -6.92
N PRO A 47 3.15 -16.06 -8.22
CA PRO A 47 2.15 -15.19 -8.87
C PRO A 47 0.90 -15.96 -9.33
N ALA A 48 0.64 -17.16 -8.78
CA ALA A 48 -0.45 -18.03 -9.22
C ALA A 48 -1.81 -17.42 -8.86
N ALA A 49 -2.80 -17.61 -9.74
CA ALA A 49 -4.17 -17.22 -9.44
C ALA A 49 -4.78 -18.13 -8.38
N THR A 50 -5.36 -17.54 -7.34
CA THR A 50 -6.08 -18.25 -6.27
C THR A 50 -7.19 -17.39 -5.69
N ALA A 51 -8.25 -18.04 -5.18
CA ALA A 51 -9.25 -17.38 -4.35
C ALA A 51 -8.71 -17.21 -2.92
N PRO A 52 -9.25 -16.28 -2.10
CA PRO A 52 -8.90 -16.21 -0.69
C PRO A 52 -9.11 -17.57 -0.01
N PHE A 53 -8.03 -18.14 0.53
CA PHE A 53 -8.00 -19.47 1.17
C PHE A 53 -8.44 -20.63 0.24
N GLY A 54 -8.27 -20.47 -1.07
CA GLY A 54 -8.63 -21.47 -2.07
C GLY A 54 -7.79 -22.74 -1.98
N MET A 55 -8.41 -23.88 -2.33
CA MET A 55 -7.74 -25.18 -2.39
C MET A 55 -6.72 -25.27 -3.55
N VAL A 56 -6.92 -24.49 -4.61
CA VAL A 56 -6.16 -24.59 -5.87
C VAL A 56 -5.46 -23.27 -6.15
N GLN A 57 -4.17 -23.37 -6.50
CA GLN A 57 -3.31 -22.26 -6.90
C GLN A 57 -2.77 -22.58 -8.30
N VAL A 58 -3.32 -21.93 -9.34
CA VAL A 58 -2.97 -22.25 -10.74
C VAL A 58 -2.04 -21.18 -11.30
N GLY A 59 -0.85 -21.58 -11.73
CA GLY A 59 0.17 -20.67 -12.24
C GLY A 59 1.35 -21.39 -12.89
N PRO A 60 2.36 -20.63 -13.33
CA PRO A 60 3.55 -21.19 -13.95
C PRO A 60 4.54 -21.74 -12.92
N ASP A 61 5.24 -22.81 -13.31
CA ASP A 61 6.45 -23.27 -12.62
C ASP A 61 7.69 -22.86 -13.43
N THR A 62 8.66 -22.18 -12.81
CA THR A 62 9.94 -21.81 -13.43
C THR A 62 11.13 -22.55 -12.83
N ARG A 63 11.03 -23.00 -11.57
CA ARG A 63 12.08 -23.76 -10.87
C ARG A 63 11.44 -24.83 -9.98
N LYS A 64 11.71 -26.10 -10.29
CA LYS A 64 11.05 -27.26 -9.64
C LYS A 64 11.91 -27.96 -8.59
N GLU A 65 13.13 -27.50 -8.39
CA GLU A 65 14.13 -28.17 -7.56
C GLU A 65 14.79 -27.21 -6.57
N GLY A 66 15.15 -27.78 -5.41
CA GLY A 66 15.84 -27.09 -4.33
C GLY A 66 14.90 -26.26 -3.44
N TRP A 67 15.46 -25.77 -2.33
CA TRP A 67 14.73 -24.96 -1.35
C TRP A 67 14.23 -23.64 -1.93
N ASP A 68 15.04 -22.98 -2.77
CA ASP A 68 14.66 -21.70 -3.35
C ASP A 68 13.42 -21.76 -4.24
N GLY A 69 13.22 -22.90 -4.94
CA GLY A 69 12.09 -23.15 -5.83
C GLY A 69 10.89 -23.80 -5.15
N CYS A 70 10.79 -23.78 -3.81
CA CYS A 70 9.74 -24.50 -3.09
C CYS A 70 8.31 -24.03 -3.40
N SER A 71 8.13 -22.80 -3.90
CA SER A 71 6.85 -22.28 -4.38
C SER A 71 6.54 -22.66 -5.83
N GLY A 72 7.47 -23.31 -6.54
CA GLY A 72 7.39 -23.61 -7.98
C GLY A 72 7.83 -22.45 -8.88
N TYR A 73 7.86 -21.20 -8.37
CA TYR A 73 8.19 -20.00 -9.13
C TYR A 73 9.31 -19.20 -8.44
N HIS A 74 10.35 -18.87 -9.21
CA HIS A 74 11.53 -18.14 -8.75
C HIS A 74 12.08 -17.21 -9.83
#